data_AF-A0A5E3WQY0-F1
#
_entry.id   AF-A0A5E3WQY0-F1
#
_cell.length_a   1.000
_cell.length_b   1.000
_cell.length_c   1.000
_cell.angle_alpha   90.00
_cell.angle_beta   90.00
_cell.angle_gamma   90.00
#
_symmetry.space_group_name_H-M   'P 1'
#
loop_
_entity.id
_entity.type
_entity.pdbx_description
1 polymer ?
#
loop_
_entity_poly.entity_id
_entity_poly.type
_entity_poly.pdbx_seq_one_letter_code
_entity_poly.pdbx_strand_id
1 'polypeptide(L)'
;MLATFALCIALATAAPASTSTNSAPPPYATDTPISLDLNAPIYIAPINTDAGPQPIRGGLGADIIAQNNANLAKQNPDSLAPPTTDEGNVGNPKWPFSLSHNRLLTGGWVRQQNTQVFPIGEKMASVDMRLEKGAIRELHWHTVAEWAYVLKGTTQVTAVDTDGRNFRANANAGDLWYFPAGVPHSLQGVGDEGTEFLLVFPDGTFSAEDTLMLTSWLSHTPVEALSKNFGLPPEAFSRVPSHELFIFPSEEPTADAPPEDPYGQTPSPYMYALSKANATRAPGGSFKVADTSVFPISQKIAVGEFTIQPGAMRELHWHPLEDEWGYIISGQARITIFASSSTAGTFDFQAGDIAYIPAALGHYVENIGNETLKYLEVFNSAKFEDVSLRQWLATTPPELVKAHLGWNDSTIAQLGKTKQVIVAPYTP
;
A
#
# COMPACT_ATOMS: atom_id res chain seq x y z
N MET A 1 -63.94 75.25 10.91
CA MET A 1 -62.57 74.98 11.39
C MET A 1 -62.67 73.82 12.38
N LEU A 2 -62.54 72.59 11.88
CA LEU A 2 -62.52 71.37 12.69
C LEU A 2 -61.34 70.54 12.19
N ALA A 3 -60.27 70.48 12.99
CA ALA A 3 -59.06 69.74 12.70
C ALA A 3 -59.15 68.34 13.33
N THR A 4 -59.13 67.31 12.50
CA THR A 4 -59.14 65.91 12.86
C THR A 4 -57.71 65.50 13.28
N PHE A 5 -57.51 65.17 14.56
CA PHE A 5 -56.26 64.59 15.04
C PHE A 5 -56.27 63.08 14.78
N ALA A 6 -55.37 62.62 13.91
CA ALA A 6 -55.12 61.19 13.68
C ALA A 6 -54.16 60.65 14.75
N LEU A 7 -54.61 59.63 15.48
CA LEU A 7 -53.82 58.90 16.47
C LEU A 7 -53.06 57.77 15.77
N CYS A 8 -51.74 57.90 15.60
CA CYS A 8 -50.89 56.82 15.10
C CYS A 8 -50.63 55.79 16.22
N ILE A 9 -51.19 54.59 16.08
CA ILE A 9 -50.86 53.45 16.93
C ILE A 9 -49.60 52.79 16.35
N ALA A 10 -48.49 52.88 17.09
CA ALA A 10 -47.27 52.12 16.78
C ALA A 10 -47.48 50.64 17.18
N LEU A 11 -47.56 49.76 16.19
CA LEU A 11 -47.50 48.31 16.39
C LEU A 11 -46.05 47.94 16.69
N ALA A 12 -45.75 47.67 17.97
CA ALA A 12 -44.50 47.04 18.38
C ALA A 12 -44.49 45.59 17.87
N THR A 13 -43.67 45.31 16.87
CA THR A 13 -43.38 43.94 16.44
C THR A 13 -42.53 43.28 17.52
N ALA A 14 -43.11 42.33 18.26
CA ALA A 14 -42.35 41.47 19.15
C ALA A 14 -41.32 40.66 18.34
N ALA A 15 -40.06 40.71 18.76
CA ALA A 15 -39.03 39.81 18.23
C ALA A 15 -39.47 38.36 18.47
N PRO A 16 -39.26 37.42 17.52
CA PRO A 16 -39.55 36.01 17.76
C PRO A 16 -38.76 35.55 19.00
N ALA A 17 -39.44 34.90 19.93
CA ALA A 17 -38.81 34.31 21.10
C ALA A 17 -37.67 33.39 20.64
N SER A 18 -36.51 33.51 21.29
CA SER A 18 -35.40 32.57 21.11
C SER A 18 -35.92 31.16 21.28
N THR A 19 -35.79 30.33 20.24
CA THR A 19 -36.07 28.89 20.33
C THR A 19 -35.18 28.31 21.41
N SER A 20 -35.76 27.88 22.53
CA SER A 20 -35.05 27.13 23.56
C SER A 20 -34.55 25.83 22.94
N THR A 21 -33.24 25.64 22.86
CA THR A 21 -32.69 24.31 22.59
C THR A 21 -33.02 23.42 23.79
N ASN A 22 -33.56 22.23 23.54
CA ASN A 22 -33.72 21.24 24.60
C ASN A 22 -32.32 20.94 25.17
N SER A 23 -32.11 21.16 26.47
CA SER A 23 -30.87 20.77 27.13
C SER A 23 -30.88 19.25 27.32
N ALA A 24 -30.09 18.54 26.54
CA ALA A 24 -29.77 17.14 26.78
C ALA A 24 -28.47 17.03 27.60
N PRO A 25 -28.33 16.01 28.46
CA PRO A 25 -27.02 15.66 29.01
C PRO A 25 -26.03 15.36 27.87
N PRO A 26 -24.72 15.57 28.08
CA PRO A 26 -23.73 15.25 27.06
C PRO A 26 -23.72 13.74 26.77
N PRO A 27 -23.39 13.30 25.54
CA PRO A 27 -23.47 11.88 25.16
C PRO A 27 -22.73 10.92 26.10
N TYR A 28 -21.55 11.30 26.59
CA TYR A 28 -20.77 10.48 27.53
C TYR A 28 -21.44 10.25 28.90
N ALA A 29 -22.51 10.98 29.23
CA ALA A 29 -23.28 10.80 30.46
C ALA A 29 -24.43 9.80 30.28
N THR A 30 -24.81 9.48 29.03
CA THR A 30 -25.91 8.56 28.71
C THR A 30 -25.43 7.28 28.02
N ASP A 31 -24.34 7.37 27.26
CA ASP A 31 -23.70 6.23 26.60
C ASP A 31 -22.50 5.75 27.42
N THR A 32 -22.23 4.44 27.36
CA THR A 32 -21.05 3.88 28.03
C THR A 32 -19.79 4.35 27.29
N PRO A 33 -18.82 4.99 27.98
CA PRO A 33 -17.55 5.36 27.35
C PRO A 33 -16.81 4.15 26.77
N ILE A 34 -15.93 4.41 25.81
CA ILE A 34 -15.06 3.37 25.24
C ILE A 34 -14.22 2.69 26.32
N SER A 35 -13.84 1.42 26.08
CA SER A 35 -12.91 0.71 26.98
C SER A 35 -11.57 1.46 27.07
N LEU A 36 -11.01 1.48 28.28
CA LEU A 36 -9.67 2.01 28.55
C LEU A 36 -8.63 0.88 28.68
N ASP A 37 -9.03 -0.36 28.39
CA ASP A 37 -8.12 -1.50 28.37
C ASP A 37 -7.11 -1.32 27.25
N LEU A 38 -5.84 -1.15 27.63
CA LEU A 38 -4.76 -1.05 26.66
C LEU A 38 -4.62 -2.37 25.90
N ASN A 39 -4.38 -2.29 24.59
CA ASN A 39 -4.03 -3.45 23.77
C ASN A 39 -2.58 -3.90 24.05
N ALA A 40 -2.32 -4.36 25.28
CA ALA A 40 -1.03 -4.90 25.70
C ALA A 40 -0.76 -6.27 25.02
N PRO A 41 0.50 -6.61 24.73
CA PRO A 41 0.86 -7.90 24.14
C PRO A 41 0.34 -9.08 24.98
N ILE A 42 -0.23 -10.08 24.31
CA ILE A 42 -0.90 -11.24 24.95
C ILE A 42 0.11 -12.28 25.50
N TYR A 43 1.40 -12.11 25.19
CA TYR A 43 2.46 -13.08 25.49
C TYR A 43 2.86 -13.20 26.99
N ILE A 44 2.07 -12.71 27.94
CA ILE A 44 2.50 -12.49 29.35
C ILE A 44 2.23 -13.71 30.28
N ALA A 45 1.74 -14.85 29.80
CA ALA A 45 1.57 -16.08 30.61
C ALA A 45 2.35 -17.26 30.01
N PRO A 46 2.81 -18.26 30.81
CA PRO A 46 3.81 -19.22 30.36
C PRO A 46 3.31 -19.98 29.14
N ILE A 47 3.94 -19.70 28.01
CA ILE A 47 3.69 -20.38 26.74
C ILE A 47 4.08 -21.84 26.97
N ASN A 48 3.10 -22.75 27.00
CA ASN A 48 3.40 -24.11 26.62
C ASN A 48 3.89 -24.03 25.16
N THR A 49 5.20 -24.23 24.95
CA THR A 49 5.88 -23.97 23.67
C THR A 49 5.20 -24.68 22.50
N ASP A 50 4.58 -25.83 22.80
CA ASP A 50 3.92 -26.70 21.83
C ASP A 50 2.47 -26.26 21.55
N ALA A 51 1.78 -25.67 22.54
CA ALA A 51 0.39 -25.22 22.41
C ALA A 51 0.26 -23.80 21.81
N GLY A 52 1.31 -22.97 21.92
CA GLY A 52 1.28 -21.57 21.46
C GLY A 52 0.42 -20.63 22.33
N PRO A 53 0.28 -19.35 21.92
CA PRO A 53 -0.60 -18.41 22.61
C PRO A 53 -2.06 -18.90 22.56
N GLN A 54 -2.86 -18.45 23.53
CA GLN A 54 -4.26 -18.84 23.68
C GLN A 54 -5.18 -17.64 23.40
N PRO A 55 -6.40 -17.86 22.87
CA PRO A 55 -7.35 -16.81 22.55
C PRO A 55 -8.07 -16.31 23.83
N ILE A 56 -7.30 -15.77 24.77
CA ILE A 56 -7.77 -15.29 26.08
C ILE A 56 -7.27 -13.86 26.28
N ARG A 57 -8.19 -12.93 26.55
CA ARG A 57 -7.87 -11.51 26.82
C ARG A 57 -8.85 -10.93 27.82
N GLY A 58 -8.35 -10.28 28.87
CA GLY A 58 -9.20 -9.52 29.81
C GLY A 58 -10.29 -10.36 30.50
N GLY A 59 -10.06 -11.66 30.70
CA GLY A 59 -11.06 -12.59 31.25
C GLY A 59 -12.10 -13.13 30.25
N LEU A 60 -12.00 -12.75 28.97
CA LEU A 60 -12.76 -13.30 27.87
C LEU A 60 -11.97 -14.42 27.16
N GLY A 61 -12.68 -15.34 26.51
CA GLY A 61 -12.08 -16.44 25.74
C GLY A 61 -11.92 -17.76 26.52
N ALA A 62 -11.23 -18.72 25.91
CA ALA A 62 -10.96 -20.05 26.48
C ALA A 62 -9.68 -20.66 25.85
N ASP A 63 -9.17 -21.75 26.42
CA ASP A 63 -8.04 -22.49 25.86
C ASP A 63 -8.41 -23.30 24.60
N ILE A 64 -7.43 -23.50 23.72
CA ILE A 64 -7.56 -24.32 22.53
C ILE A 64 -7.39 -25.79 22.93
N ILE A 65 -8.49 -26.55 22.88
CA ILE A 65 -8.52 -27.98 23.22
C ILE A 65 -8.39 -28.92 22.00
N ALA A 66 -8.21 -28.35 20.80
CA ALA A 66 -8.13 -29.07 19.53
C ALA A 66 -6.82 -28.72 18.78
N GLN A 67 -6.76 -29.00 17.48
CA GLN A 67 -5.58 -28.73 16.66
C GLN A 67 -5.27 -27.23 16.61
N ASN A 68 -4.00 -26.87 16.77
CA ASN A 68 -3.52 -25.51 16.64
C ASN A 68 -2.25 -25.46 15.78
N ASN A 69 -2.13 -24.44 14.93
CA ASN A 69 -0.86 -24.09 14.34
C ASN A 69 -0.19 -23.01 15.20
N ALA A 70 0.52 -23.45 16.24
CA ALA A 70 1.14 -22.58 17.23
C ALA A 70 2.10 -21.53 16.62
N ASN A 71 2.74 -21.83 15.49
CA ASN A 71 3.64 -20.88 14.83
C ASN A 71 2.88 -19.75 14.12
N LEU A 72 1.77 -20.05 13.46
CA LEU A 72 0.90 -19.00 12.89
C LEU A 72 0.20 -18.19 13.99
N ALA A 73 -0.21 -18.83 15.08
CA ALA A 73 -0.79 -18.14 16.22
C ALA A 73 0.19 -17.12 16.85
N LYS A 74 1.50 -17.43 16.89
CA LYS A 74 2.55 -16.50 17.32
C LYS A 74 2.80 -15.36 16.34
N GLN A 75 2.40 -15.48 15.08
CA GLN A 75 2.54 -14.41 14.08
C GLN A 75 1.30 -13.51 14.04
N ASN A 76 0.17 -13.96 14.60
CA ASN A 76 -1.10 -13.24 14.55
C ASN A 76 -1.77 -13.16 15.94
N PRO A 77 -1.07 -12.65 16.98
CA PRO A 77 -1.62 -12.55 18.32
C PRO A 77 -2.87 -11.67 18.42
N ASP A 78 -2.94 -10.55 17.70
CA ASP A 78 -4.09 -9.64 17.70
C ASP A 78 -5.24 -10.20 16.84
N SER A 79 -5.02 -11.16 15.95
CA SER A 79 -6.12 -11.94 15.35
C SER A 79 -6.60 -13.09 16.24
N LEU A 80 -5.68 -13.68 17.03
CA LEU A 80 -6.01 -14.79 17.93
C LEU A 80 -6.85 -14.35 19.12
N ALA A 81 -6.46 -13.26 19.77
CA ALA A 81 -7.22 -12.63 20.85
C ALA A 81 -7.29 -11.12 20.58
N PRO A 82 -8.29 -10.66 19.81
CA PRO A 82 -8.36 -9.29 19.33
C PRO A 82 -8.57 -8.27 20.45
N PRO A 83 -8.26 -6.98 20.18
CA PRO A 83 -8.64 -5.88 21.07
C PRO A 83 -10.11 -5.95 21.43
N THR A 84 -10.45 -5.53 22.64
CA THR A 84 -11.86 -5.51 23.11
C THR A 84 -12.73 -4.50 22.35
N THR A 85 -12.11 -3.65 21.52
CA THR A 85 -12.76 -2.69 20.63
C THR A 85 -13.04 -3.24 19.22
N ASP A 86 -12.57 -4.44 18.88
CA ASP A 86 -12.92 -5.08 17.60
C ASP A 86 -14.37 -5.59 17.65
N GLU A 87 -15.09 -5.42 16.54
CA GLU A 87 -16.49 -5.80 16.42
C GLU A 87 -16.85 -6.06 14.95
N GLY A 88 -17.76 -7.00 14.69
CA GLY A 88 -18.25 -7.29 13.35
C GLY A 88 -17.24 -8.04 12.47
N ASN A 89 -17.31 -7.82 11.15
CA ASN A 89 -16.47 -8.51 10.17
C ASN A 89 -15.97 -7.54 9.10
N VAL A 90 -14.65 -7.34 9.05
CA VAL A 90 -13.96 -6.48 8.06
C VAL A 90 -13.40 -7.26 6.86
N GLY A 91 -13.62 -8.58 6.80
CA GLY A 91 -12.98 -9.46 5.84
C GLY A 91 -11.53 -9.80 6.22
N ASN A 92 -10.78 -10.40 5.30
CA ASN A 92 -9.35 -10.67 5.47
C ASN A 92 -8.53 -9.62 4.70
N PRO A 93 -7.88 -8.66 5.37
CA PRO A 93 -7.05 -7.65 4.73
C PRO A 93 -5.59 -8.11 4.57
N LYS A 94 -5.26 -9.37 4.88
CA LYS A 94 -3.88 -9.88 4.89
C LYS A 94 -3.65 -10.99 3.87
N TRP A 95 -2.56 -10.87 3.11
CA TRP A 95 -2.03 -11.96 2.28
C TRP A 95 -0.51 -12.09 2.37
N PRO A 96 0.02 -13.16 2.99
CA PRO A 96 1.45 -13.45 2.95
C PRO A 96 1.87 -13.96 1.56
N PHE A 97 2.87 -13.36 0.91
CA PHE A 97 3.42 -13.91 -0.34
C PHE A 97 3.96 -15.34 -0.18
N SER A 98 4.29 -15.74 1.05
CA SER A 98 4.71 -17.12 1.37
C SER A 98 3.60 -18.16 1.13
N LEU A 99 2.33 -17.75 1.02
CA LEU A 99 1.20 -18.61 0.68
C LEU A 99 0.91 -18.62 -0.83
N SER A 100 1.51 -17.73 -1.62
CA SER A 100 1.36 -17.73 -3.07
C SER A 100 2.11 -18.89 -3.71
N HIS A 101 1.51 -19.48 -4.76
CA HIS A 101 2.22 -20.44 -5.61
C HIS A 101 3.46 -19.76 -6.23
N ASN A 102 4.60 -20.44 -6.17
CA ASN A 102 5.86 -19.95 -6.70
C ASN A 102 6.26 -20.74 -7.95
N ARG A 103 6.30 -20.07 -9.10
CA ARG A 103 6.77 -20.64 -10.37
C ARG A 103 8.29 -20.51 -10.41
N LEU A 104 8.97 -21.65 -10.37
CA LEU A 104 10.43 -21.74 -10.42
C LEU A 104 10.89 -21.92 -11.86
N LEU A 105 11.86 -21.11 -12.30
CA LEU A 105 12.46 -21.18 -13.63
C LEU A 105 13.99 -21.21 -13.52
N THR A 106 14.68 -21.60 -14.59
CA THR A 106 16.14 -21.47 -14.63
C THR A 106 16.50 -19.98 -14.65
N GLY A 107 17.22 -19.50 -13.64
CA GLY A 107 17.60 -18.09 -13.50
C GLY A 107 16.70 -17.26 -12.58
N GLY A 108 15.64 -17.82 -12.00
CA GLY A 108 14.78 -17.04 -11.11
C GLY A 108 13.47 -17.70 -10.68
N TRP A 109 12.62 -16.92 -10.02
CA TRP A 109 11.29 -17.35 -9.61
C TRP A 109 10.30 -16.18 -9.59
N VAL A 110 9.02 -16.51 -9.65
CA VAL A 110 7.91 -15.55 -9.60
C VAL A 110 6.75 -16.10 -8.79
N ARG A 111 6.18 -15.27 -7.93
CA ARG A 111 4.94 -15.53 -7.20
C ARG A 111 4.06 -14.29 -7.22
N GLN A 112 2.75 -14.47 -7.12
CA GLN A 112 1.80 -13.36 -7.30
C GLN A 112 0.71 -13.36 -6.24
N GLN A 113 0.16 -12.17 -5.99
CA GLN A 113 -1.13 -11.97 -5.35
C GLN A 113 -2.05 -11.30 -6.37
N ASN A 114 -3.23 -11.89 -6.55
CA ASN A 114 -4.32 -11.35 -7.35
C ASN A 114 -5.66 -11.78 -6.73
N THR A 115 -6.77 -11.43 -7.36
CA THR A 115 -8.14 -11.72 -6.88
C THR A 115 -8.46 -13.21 -6.73
N GLN A 116 -7.69 -14.13 -7.33
CA GLN A 116 -7.91 -15.57 -7.13
C GLN A 116 -7.49 -16.04 -5.73
N VAL A 117 -6.44 -15.44 -5.17
CA VAL A 117 -5.90 -15.80 -3.85
C VAL A 117 -6.24 -14.77 -2.77
N PHE A 118 -6.50 -13.53 -3.18
CA PHE A 118 -6.80 -12.42 -2.29
C PHE A 118 -7.93 -11.55 -2.86
N PRO A 119 -9.20 -12.00 -2.75
CA PRO A 119 -10.34 -11.42 -3.46
C PRO A 119 -10.67 -9.97 -3.08
N ILE A 120 -10.29 -9.51 -1.88
CA ILE A 120 -10.50 -8.12 -1.46
C ILE A 120 -9.68 -7.13 -2.29
N GLY A 121 -8.55 -7.60 -2.86
CA GLY A 121 -7.62 -6.79 -3.67
C GLY A 121 -8.08 -6.54 -5.10
N GLU A 122 -9.32 -6.10 -5.31
CA GLU A 122 -9.91 -5.98 -6.66
C GLU A 122 -9.21 -4.94 -7.55
N LYS A 123 -8.60 -3.91 -6.95
CA LYS A 123 -7.99 -2.80 -7.71
C LYS A 123 -6.51 -2.94 -7.96
N MET A 124 -5.84 -3.88 -7.26
CA MET A 124 -4.40 -4.05 -7.34
C MET A 124 -3.99 -5.52 -7.20
N ALA A 125 -3.15 -5.96 -8.12
CA ALA A 125 -2.42 -7.21 -8.04
C ALA A 125 -0.94 -6.92 -7.90
N SER A 126 -0.18 -7.89 -7.43
CA SER A 126 1.25 -7.75 -7.23
C SER A 126 2.01 -9.02 -7.54
N VAL A 127 3.28 -8.85 -7.87
CA VAL A 127 4.21 -9.93 -8.18
C VAL A 127 5.48 -9.70 -7.39
N ASP A 128 5.94 -10.74 -6.71
CA ASP A 128 7.28 -10.79 -6.14
C ASP A 128 8.14 -11.68 -7.05
N MET A 129 9.23 -11.12 -7.57
CA MET A 129 10.06 -11.74 -8.58
C MET A 129 11.53 -11.63 -8.25
N ARG A 130 12.25 -12.71 -8.54
CA ARG A 130 13.70 -12.84 -8.34
C ARG A 130 14.37 -13.23 -9.65
N LEU A 131 15.45 -12.52 -10.00
CA LEU A 131 16.32 -12.82 -11.15
C LEU A 131 17.77 -12.97 -10.70
N GLU A 132 18.35 -14.16 -10.87
CA GLU A 132 19.77 -14.43 -10.63
C GLU A 132 20.69 -13.49 -11.43
N LYS A 133 21.98 -13.51 -11.12
CA LYS A 133 22.99 -12.75 -11.85
C LYS A 133 22.88 -12.99 -13.36
N GLY A 134 22.68 -11.91 -14.12
CA GLY A 134 22.55 -11.94 -15.57
C GLY A 134 21.23 -12.52 -16.10
N ALA A 135 20.39 -13.12 -15.26
CA ALA A 135 19.11 -13.70 -15.69
C ALA A 135 18.15 -12.60 -16.15
N ILE A 136 17.37 -12.93 -17.18
CA ILE A 136 16.47 -12.02 -17.89
C ILE A 136 15.03 -12.44 -17.64
N ARG A 137 14.20 -11.48 -17.21
CA ARG A 137 12.76 -11.48 -17.49
C ARG A 137 12.59 -11.04 -18.94
N GLU A 138 12.10 -11.96 -19.76
CA GLU A 138 12.04 -11.83 -21.23
C GLU A 138 11.33 -10.54 -21.67
N LEU A 139 11.69 -10.02 -22.85
CA LEU A 139 10.98 -8.92 -23.51
C LEU A 139 9.48 -9.21 -23.62
N HIS A 140 8.68 -8.35 -23.01
CA HIS A 140 7.24 -8.51 -22.96
C HIS A 140 6.52 -7.16 -22.85
N TRP A 141 5.20 -7.19 -22.99
CA TRP A 141 4.32 -6.09 -22.64
C TRP A 141 3.01 -6.65 -22.08
N HIS A 142 2.18 -5.77 -21.54
CA HIS A 142 0.87 -6.09 -20.99
C HIS A 142 -0.05 -4.85 -21.07
N THR A 143 -1.35 -5.05 -20.86
CA THR A 143 -2.37 -4.00 -21.05
C THR A 143 -2.57 -3.10 -19.83
N VAL A 144 -1.86 -3.39 -18.74
CA VAL A 144 -1.92 -2.66 -17.48
C VAL A 144 -0.62 -1.89 -17.28
N ALA A 145 -0.64 -0.80 -16.53
CA ALA A 145 0.63 -0.18 -16.14
C ALA A 145 1.36 -1.08 -15.15
N GLU A 146 2.69 -1.07 -15.17
CA GLU A 146 3.52 -1.74 -14.18
C GLU A 146 4.24 -0.69 -13.36
N TRP A 147 4.17 -0.80 -12.04
CA TRP A 147 5.02 -0.05 -11.12
C TRP A 147 5.86 -1.04 -10.32
N ALA A 148 7.07 -0.66 -9.93
CA ALA A 148 7.91 -1.53 -9.12
C ALA A 148 8.71 -0.83 -8.05
N TYR A 149 9.14 -1.63 -7.08
CA TYR A 149 10.10 -1.29 -6.04
C TYR A 149 11.17 -2.38 -5.96
N VAL A 150 12.45 -2.01 -6.09
CA VAL A 150 13.54 -2.98 -5.94
C VAL A 150 13.77 -3.28 -4.46
N LEU A 151 13.53 -4.51 -4.04
CA LEU A 151 13.72 -4.94 -2.65
C LEU A 151 15.20 -5.17 -2.35
N LYS A 152 15.91 -5.85 -3.26
CA LYS A 152 17.34 -6.14 -3.13
C LYS A 152 18.03 -6.23 -4.49
N GLY A 153 19.33 -5.90 -4.49
CA GLY A 153 20.18 -5.98 -5.66
C GLY A 153 19.95 -4.85 -6.67
N THR A 154 20.24 -5.13 -7.93
CA THR A 154 20.11 -4.17 -9.03
C THR A 154 19.40 -4.80 -10.22
N THR A 155 18.33 -4.17 -10.67
CA THR A 155 17.62 -4.54 -11.91
C THR A 155 18.02 -3.56 -13.01
N GLN A 156 18.54 -4.07 -14.11
CA GLN A 156 18.59 -3.28 -15.34
C GLN A 156 17.26 -3.40 -16.06
N VAL A 157 16.66 -2.25 -16.35
CA VAL A 157 15.41 -2.14 -17.09
C VAL A 157 15.68 -1.64 -18.51
N THR A 158 14.92 -2.15 -19.47
CA THR A 158 14.85 -1.58 -20.82
C THR A 158 13.40 -1.31 -21.20
N ALA A 159 13.16 -0.29 -22.02
CA ALA A 159 11.85 -0.02 -22.59
C ALA A 159 11.97 0.68 -23.95
N VAL A 160 10.93 0.58 -24.77
CA VAL A 160 10.79 1.33 -26.03
C VAL A 160 9.41 1.96 -26.08
N ASP A 161 9.35 3.27 -26.30
CA ASP A 161 8.06 3.97 -26.38
C ASP A 161 7.42 3.93 -27.78
N THR A 162 6.21 4.48 -27.91
CA THR A 162 5.45 4.47 -29.17
C THR A 162 6.08 5.29 -30.29
N ASP A 163 7.02 6.19 -29.97
CA ASP A 163 7.77 6.98 -30.94
C ASP A 163 9.09 6.28 -31.34
N GLY A 164 9.36 5.08 -30.80
CA GLY A 164 10.55 4.29 -31.08
C GLY A 164 11.78 4.68 -30.24
N ARG A 165 11.63 5.58 -29.26
CA ARG A 165 12.72 6.02 -28.39
C ARG A 165 13.00 4.94 -27.36
N ASN A 166 14.27 4.57 -27.19
CA ASN A 166 14.64 3.56 -26.22
C ASN A 166 14.99 4.17 -24.86
N PHE A 167 14.94 3.33 -23.84
CA PHE A 167 15.36 3.66 -22.49
C PHE A 167 16.09 2.48 -21.87
N ARG A 168 17.12 2.80 -21.07
CA ARG A 168 17.85 1.82 -20.27
C ARG A 168 18.36 2.46 -19.00
N ALA A 169 18.17 1.79 -17.87
CA ALA A 169 18.67 2.25 -16.58
C ALA A 169 18.88 1.08 -15.60
N ASN A 170 19.75 1.29 -14.61
CA ASN A 170 19.93 0.38 -13.48
C ASN A 170 19.17 0.91 -12.26
N ALA A 171 18.13 0.21 -11.82
CA ALA A 171 17.40 0.47 -10.59
C ALA A 171 18.00 -0.34 -9.44
N ASN A 172 18.42 0.32 -8.37
CA ASN A 172 19.02 -0.30 -7.19
C ASN A 172 17.98 -0.51 -6.10
N ALA A 173 18.31 -1.28 -5.06
CA ALA A 173 17.46 -1.42 -3.88
C ALA A 173 16.89 -0.08 -3.38
N GLY A 174 15.57 0.01 -3.30
CA GLY A 174 14.82 1.22 -2.95
C GLY A 174 14.50 2.17 -4.11
N ASP A 175 14.93 1.88 -5.34
CA ASP A 175 14.54 2.61 -6.54
C ASP A 175 13.23 2.06 -7.13
N LEU A 176 12.58 2.90 -7.94
CA LEU A 176 11.31 2.59 -8.60
C LEU A 176 11.49 2.51 -10.11
N TRP A 177 10.64 1.73 -10.77
CA TRP A 177 10.30 1.96 -12.17
C TRP A 177 8.79 2.02 -12.38
N TYR A 178 8.40 2.58 -13.51
CA TYR A 178 7.02 2.59 -13.96
C TYR A 178 6.99 2.43 -15.48
N PHE A 179 6.26 1.44 -16.00
CA PHE A 179 5.96 1.30 -17.41
C PHE A 179 4.47 1.58 -17.66
N PRO A 180 4.13 2.56 -18.52
CA PRO A 180 2.77 2.75 -18.99
C PRO A 180 2.24 1.49 -19.69
N ALA A 181 0.92 1.30 -19.64
CA ALA A 181 0.26 0.20 -20.32
C ALA A 181 0.68 0.09 -21.80
N GLY A 182 1.03 -1.11 -22.23
CA GLY A 182 1.44 -1.42 -23.60
C GLY A 182 2.88 -1.06 -23.96
N VAL A 183 3.66 -0.41 -23.08
CA VAL A 183 5.08 -0.15 -23.34
C VAL A 183 5.88 -1.44 -23.17
N PRO A 184 6.53 -1.97 -24.23
CA PRO A 184 7.36 -3.17 -24.11
C PRO A 184 8.62 -2.88 -23.30
N HIS A 185 8.99 -3.85 -22.46
CA HIS A 185 10.12 -3.75 -21.55
C HIS A 185 10.77 -5.12 -21.27
N SER A 186 11.94 -5.08 -20.65
CA SER A 186 12.63 -6.26 -20.11
C SER A 186 13.30 -5.92 -18.79
N LEU A 187 13.54 -6.94 -17.96
CA LEU A 187 14.25 -6.81 -16.69
C LEU A 187 15.43 -7.78 -16.69
N GLN A 188 16.59 -7.34 -16.20
CA GLN A 188 17.76 -8.21 -16.08
C GLN A 188 18.42 -8.01 -14.72
N GLY A 189 18.73 -9.11 -14.04
CA GLY A 189 19.49 -9.07 -12.79
C GLY A 189 20.94 -8.68 -13.04
N VAL A 190 21.44 -7.67 -12.34
CA VAL A 190 22.83 -7.19 -12.44
C VAL A 190 23.49 -7.26 -11.06
N GLY A 191 24.79 -7.51 -11.04
CA GLY A 191 25.59 -7.69 -9.83
C GLY A 191 25.59 -9.14 -9.34
N ASP A 192 26.50 -9.43 -8.42
CA ASP A 192 26.77 -10.81 -7.98
C ASP A 192 25.57 -11.48 -7.29
N GLU A 193 24.71 -10.72 -6.62
CA GLU A 193 23.50 -11.25 -5.98
C GLU A 193 22.28 -11.32 -6.93
N GLY A 194 22.35 -10.77 -8.14
CA GLY A 194 21.18 -10.54 -8.99
C GLY A 194 20.21 -9.53 -8.35
N THR A 195 18.90 -9.77 -8.44
CA THR A 195 17.88 -8.84 -7.90
C THR A 195 16.60 -9.55 -7.48
N GLU A 196 15.90 -8.95 -6.52
CA GLU A 196 14.55 -9.29 -6.07
C GLU A 196 13.74 -7.98 -5.96
N PHE A 197 12.54 -7.98 -6.50
CA PHE A 197 11.73 -6.77 -6.65
C PHE A 197 10.24 -7.09 -6.61
N LEU A 198 9.49 -6.08 -6.18
CA LEU A 198 8.05 -6.11 -6.14
C LEU A 198 7.50 -5.36 -7.35
N LEU A 199 6.56 -5.96 -8.07
CA LEU A 199 5.73 -5.32 -9.09
C LEU A 199 4.32 -5.14 -8.56
N VAL A 200 3.68 -4.00 -8.88
CA VAL A 200 2.29 -3.71 -8.57
C VAL A 200 1.58 -3.26 -9.84
N PHE A 201 0.41 -3.83 -10.08
CA PHE A 201 -0.42 -3.59 -11.25
C PHE A 201 -1.76 -2.99 -10.81
N PRO A 202 -2.25 -1.91 -11.44
CA PRO A 202 -3.51 -1.26 -11.10
C PRO A 202 -4.76 -2.03 -11.59
N ASP A 203 -4.73 -3.36 -11.48
CA ASP A 203 -5.80 -4.29 -11.82
C ASP A 203 -5.64 -5.56 -10.96
N GLY A 204 -6.61 -5.83 -10.07
CA GLY A 204 -6.59 -6.99 -9.19
C GLY A 204 -6.74 -8.33 -9.91
N THR A 205 -7.12 -8.34 -11.18
CA THR A 205 -7.27 -9.56 -11.99
C THR A 205 -6.00 -9.97 -12.72
N PHE A 206 -4.96 -9.12 -12.71
CA PHE A 206 -3.70 -9.38 -13.41
C PHE A 206 -3.07 -10.72 -13.00
N SER A 207 -2.46 -11.39 -13.98
CA SER A 207 -1.57 -12.51 -13.74
C SER A 207 -0.27 -12.34 -14.54
N ALA A 208 0.85 -12.65 -13.90
CA ALA A 208 2.15 -12.70 -14.56
C ALA A 208 2.19 -13.71 -15.72
N GLU A 209 1.30 -14.70 -15.70
CA GLU A 209 1.15 -15.72 -16.75
C GLU A 209 0.51 -15.17 -18.04
N ASP A 210 -0.23 -14.07 -17.97
CA ASP A 210 -1.02 -13.53 -19.08
C ASP A 210 -0.29 -12.42 -19.87
N THR A 211 1.01 -12.25 -19.62
CA THR A 211 1.82 -11.25 -20.34
C THR A 211 2.07 -11.62 -21.80
N LEU A 212 2.24 -10.61 -22.67
CA LEU A 212 2.49 -10.80 -24.09
C LEU A 212 4.00 -10.90 -24.33
N MET A 213 4.48 -12.13 -24.50
CA MET A 213 5.90 -12.47 -24.60
C MET A 213 6.42 -12.42 -26.04
N LEU A 214 7.62 -11.87 -26.26
CA LEU A 214 8.25 -11.78 -27.59
C LEU A 214 8.35 -13.15 -28.29
N THR A 215 8.94 -14.14 -27.62
CA THR A 215 9.18 -15.47 -28.22
C THR A 215 7.89 -16.26 -28.40
N SER A 216 6.90 -16.08 -27.51
CA SER A 216 5.55 -16.62 -27.71
C SER A 216 4.89 -16.02 -28.94
N TRP A 217 4.97 -14.70 -29.14
CA TRP A 217 4.41 -14.06 -30.33
C TRP A 217 5.09 -14.54 -31.62
N LEU A 218 6.43 -14.57 -31.65
CA LEU A 218 7.16 -15.02 -32.84
C LEU A 218 6.88 -16.50 -33.18
N SER A 219 6.81 -17.39 -32.17
CA SER A 219 6.49 -18.81 -32.39
C SER A 219 5.07 -19.07 -32.88
N HIS A 220 4.15 -18.12 -32.65
CA HIS A 220 2.77 -18.17 -33.14
C HIS A 220 2.53 -17.28 -34.37
N THR A 221 3.61 -16.84 -35.04
CA THR A 221 3.54 -16.06 -36.27
C THR A 221 4.08 -16.87 -37.45
N PRO A 222 3.33 -17.00 -38.57
CA PRO A 222 3.82 -17.71 -39.74
C PRO A 222 5.14 -17.15 -40.25
N VAL A 223 6.08 -18.02 -40.61
CA VAL A 223 7.45 -17.61 -40.99
C VAL A 223 7.46 -16.68 -42.21
N GLU A 224 6.50 -16.81 -43.12
CA GLU A 224 6.37 -15.91 -44.26
C GLU A 224 5.97 -14.48 -43.85
N ALA A 225 5.25 -14.30 -42.75
CA ALA A 225 4.95 -12.99 -42.19
C ALA A 225 6.19 -12.40 -41.50
N LEU A 226 6.94 -13.22 -40.74
CA LEU A 226 8.21 -12.84 -40.14
C LEU A 226 9.23 -12.41 -41.21
N SER A 227 9.41 -13.23 -42.25
CA SER A 227 10.30 -12.92 -43.37
C SER A 227 9.93 -11.63 -44.08
N LYS A 228 8.63 -11.37 -44.31
CA LYS A 228 8.17 -10.10 -44.89
C LYS A 228 8.43 -8.91 -43.97
N ASN A 229 8.18 -9.06 -42.67
CA ASN A 229 8.35 -7.99 -41.68
C ASN A 229 9.82 -7.57 -41.52
N PHE A 230 10.72 -8.54 -41.38
CA PHE A 230 12.14 -8.28 -41.13
C PHE A 230 12.99 -8.17 -42.40
N GLY A 231 12.44 -8.53 -43.58
CA GLY A 231 13.21 -8.61 -44.82
C GLY A 231 14.28 -9.70 -44.81
N LEU A 232 14.10 -10.75 -43.99
CA LEU A 232 15.05 -11.84 -43.78
C LEU A 232 14.54 -13.17 -44.36
N PRO A 233 15.44 -14.06 -44.83
CA PRO A 233 15.04 -15.38 -45.30
C PRO A 233 14.51 -16.24 -44.13
N PRO A 234 13.61 -17.22 -44.38
CA PRO A 234 13.01 -18.06 -43.33
C PRO A 234 14.04 -18.72 -42.38
N GLU A 235 15.21 -19.07 -42.89
CA GLU A 235 16.29 -19.72 -42.13
C GLU A 235 16.82 -18.84 -40.99
N ALA A 236 16.68 -17.51 -41.08
CA ALA A 236 17.04 -16.58 -40.00
C ALA A 236 16.24 -16.83 -38.71
N PHE A 237 15.04 -17.41 -38.83
CA PHE A 237 14.16 -17.71 -37.70
C PHE A 237 14.28 -19.16 -37.20
N SER A 238 15.21 -19.96 -37.76
CA SER A 238 15.39 -21.38 -37.41
C SER A 238 15.77 -21.65 -35.95
N ARG A 239 16.20 -20.62 -35.21
CA ARG A 239 16.57 -20.69 -33.78
C ARG A 239 15.62 -19.93 -32.86
N VAL A 240 14.52 -19.37 -33.39
CA VAL A 240 13.50 -18.75 -32.53
C VAL A 240 12.89 -19.85 -31.65
N PRO A 241 12.78 -19.65 -30.32
CA PRO A 241 12.15 -20.61 -29.42
C PRO A 241 10.71 -20.92 -29.84
N SER A 242 10.26 -22.17 -29.62
CA SER A 242 8.89 -22.61 -29.97
C SER A 242 7.83 -22.28 -28.91
N HIS A 243 8.24 -21.67 -27.80
CA HIS A 243 7.41 -21.29 -26.66
C HIS A 243 8.10 -20.12 -25.94
N GLU A 244 7.38 -19.49 -25.01
CA GLU A 244 7.95 -18.44 -24.15
C GLU A 244 9.17 -18.93 -23.37
N LEU A 245 10.14 -18.03 -23.16
CA LEU A 245 11.26 -18.26 -22.24
C LEU A 245 10.89 -17.80 -20.82
N PHE A 246 10.08 -16.74 -20.71
CA PHE A 246 9.59 -16.12 -19.48
C PHE A 246 10.71 -15.56 -18.58
N ILE A 247 11.46 -16.41 -17.90
CA ILE A 247 12.71 -16.11 -17.17
C ILE A 247 13.76 -17.10 -17.62
N PHE A 248 14.93 -16.60 -18.03
CA PHE A 248 16.01 -17.44 -18.53
C PHE A 248 17.40 -16.87 -18.18
N PRO A 249 18.43 -17.72 -18.05
CA PRO A 249 19.79 -17.26 -17.75
C PRO A 249 20.43 -16.56 -18.95
N SER A 250 21.23 -15.53 -18.68
CA SER A 250 22.06 -14.86 -19.68
C SER A 250 23.35 -14.34 -19.02
N GLU A 251 24.32 -13.95 -19.84
CA GLU A 251 25.46 -13.15 -19.38
C GLU A 251 24.99 -11.75 -18.98
N GLU A 252 25.72 -11.13 -18.05
CA GLU A 252 25.46 -9.76 -17.64
C GLU A 252 25.63 -8.78 -18.82
N PRO A 253 24.85 -7.69 -18.81
CA PRO A 253 25.01 -6.64 -19.80
C PRO A 253 26.39 -5.98 -19.70
N THR A 254 27.04 -5.76 -20.85
CA THR A 254 28.40 -5.19 -20.95
C THR A 254 28.44 -3.67 -20.98
N ALA A 255 27.27 -3.01 -21.06
CA ALA A 255 27.12 -1.57 -21.09
C ALA A 255 25.87 -1.17 -20.31
N ASP A 256 25.80 0.07 -19.82
CA ASP A 256 24.61 0.63 -19.16
C ASP A 256 23.81 1.57 -20.08
N ALA A 257 24.45 2.12 -21.10
CA ALA A 257 23.80 3.02 -22.05
C ALA A 257 22.83 2.26 -22.97
N PRO A 258 21.69 2.84 -23.35
CA PRO A 258 20.85 2.26 -24.38
C PRO A 258 21.57 2.32 -25.76
N PRO A 259 21.14 1.51 -26.75
CA PRO A 259 21.68 1.59 -28.11
C PRO A 259 21.37 2.96 -28.75
N GLU A 260 22.18 3.38 -29.72
CA GLU A 260 21.88 4.60 -30.49
C GLU A 260 20.61 4.43 -31.34
N ASP A 261 19.72 5.41 -31.31
CA ASP A 261 18.52 5.48 -32.13
C ASP A 261 18.32 6.90 -32.72
N PRO A 262 17.59 7.05 -33.83
CA PRO A 262 17.36 8.35 -34.47
C PRO A 262 16.19 9.14 -33.87
N TYR A 263 15.46 8.59 -32.89
CA TYR A 263 14.22 9.11 -32.33
C TYR A 263 14.44 9.97 -31.07
N GLY A 264 15.64 9.88 -30.48
CA GLY A 264 16.06 10.70 -29.34
C GLY A 264 15.66 10.11 -27.99
N GLN A 265 15.73 10.93 -26.93
CA GLN A 265 15.49 10.46 -25.57
C GLN A 265 14.00 10.50 -25.19
N THR A 266 13.57 9.53 -24.39
CA THR A 266 12.23 9.53 -23.78
C THR A 266 12.01 10.82 -22.96
N PRO A 267 10.88 11.53 -23.11
CA PRO A 267 10.65 12.82 -22.45
C PRO A 267 10.45 12.70 -20.93
N SER A 268 10.11 11.52 -20.43
CA SER A 268 10.02 11.22 -19.01
C SER A 268 10.70 9.88 -18.76
N PRO A 269 11.69 9.80 -17.84
CA PRO A 269 12.39 8.56 -17.56
C PRO A 269 11.43 7.54 -16.93
N TYR A 270 11.61 6.26 -17.25
CA TYR A 270 10.83 5.17 -16.66
C TYR A 270 11.33 4.74 -15.27
N MET A 271 12.41 5.34 -14.75
CA MET A 271 13.01 5.01 -13.46
C MET A 271 13.08 6.26 -12.57
N TYR A 272 12.82 6.08 -11.28
CA TYR A 272 12.99 7.12 -10.26
C TYR A 272 13.81 6.59 -9.08
N ALA A 273 14.90 7.29 -8.78
CA ALA A 273 15.82 6.89 -7.71
C ALA A 273 15.31 7.29 -6.31
N LEU A 274 14.18 6.69 -5.87
CA LEU A 274 13.58 6.94 -4.55
C LEU A 274 14.55 6.64 -3.40
N SER A 275 15.50 5.72 -3.59
CA SER A 275 16.56 5.43 -2.62
C SER A 275 17.40 6.68 -2.27
N LYS A 276 17.54 7.61 -3.23
CA LYS A 276 18.30 8.86 -3.11
C LYS A 276 17.44 10.08 -2.77
N ALA A 277 16.11 9.94 -2.76
CA ALA A 277 15.22 11.02 -2.36
C ALA A 277 15.33 11.29 -0.85
N ASN A 278 15.31 12.57 -0.47
CA ASN A 278 15.33 12.95 0.94
C ASN A 278 14.04 12.50 1.63
N ALA A 279 14.17 11.80 2.75
CA ALA A 279 13.02 11.45 3.58
C ALA A 279 12.53 12.65 4.39
N THR A 280 11.22 12.81 4.47
CA THR A 280 10.57 13.75 5.38
C THR A 280 10.62 13.17 6.78
N ARG A 281 11.13 13.95 7.74
CA ARG A 281 11.19 13.53 9.15
C ARG A 281 9.84 13.76 9.83
N ALA A 282 9.45 12.80 10.67
CA ALA A 282 8.28 12.85 11.51
C ALA A 282 8.66 12.46 12.96
N PRO A 283 7.85 12.79 13.98
CA PRO A 283 8.19 12.50 15.38
C PRO A 283 8.58 11.04 15.67
N GLY A 284 7.88 10.07 15.08
CA GLY A 284 8.13 8.64 15.30
C GLY A 284 8.93 7.94 14.19
N GLY A 285 9.50 8.69 13.23
CA GLY A 285 10.19 8.06 12.10
C GLY A 285 10.42 8.99 10.90
N SER A 286 10.38 8.42 9.70
CA SER A 286 10.46 9.19 8.46
C SER A 286 9.71 8.51 7.32
N PHE A 287 9.38 9.28 6.29
CA PHE A 287 8.69 8.77 5.13
C PHE A 287 9.17 9.45 3.84
N LYS A 288 8.97 8.80 2.71
CA LYS A 288 9.12 9.37 1.37
C LYS A 288 7.83 9.14 0.61
N VAL A 289 7.44 10.10 -0.22
CA VAL A 289 6.31 9.95 -1.13
C VAL A 289 6.82 10.10 -2.55
N ALA A 290 6.41 9.19 -3.44
CA ALA A 290 6.58 9.34 -4.87
C ALA A 290 5.23 9.19 -5.58
N ASP A 291 4.83 10.28 -6.22
CA ASP A 291 3.66 10.37 -7.08
C ASP A 291 4.00 11.23 -8.31
N THR A 292 3.03 11.61 -9.12
CA THR A 292 3.25 12.43 -10.33
C THR A 292 3.94 13.78 -10.11
N SER A 293 4.06 14.29 -8.87
CA SER A 293 4.80 15.52 -8.57
C SER A 293 6.32 15.36 -8.65
N VAL A 294 6.84 14.15 -8.41
CA VAL A 294 8.27 13.84 -8.44
C VAL A 294 8.63 12.75 -9.45
N PHE A 295 7.66 11.91 -9.81
CA PHE A 295 7.78 10.87 -10.82
C PHE A 295 6.64 10.98 -11.84
N PRO A 296 6.69 11.98 -12.75
CA PRO A 296 5.54 12.36 -13.59
C PRO A 296 4.99 11.27 -14.50
N ILE A 297 5.76 10.25 -14.85
CA ILE A 297 5.27 9.15 -15.69
C ILE A 297 4.33 8.20 -14.94
N SER A 298 4.40 8.16 -13.60
CA SER A 298 3.63 7.26 -12.73
C SER A 298 2.18 7.73 -12.54
N GLN A 299 1.41 7.69 -13.63
CA GLN A 299 0.05 8.24 -13.70
C GLN A 299 -1.01 7.38 -13.00
N LYS A 300 -0.70 6.12 -12.71
CA LYS A 300 -1.64 5.14 -12.12
C LYS A 300 -1.21 4.61 -10.77
N ILE A 301 0.01 4.90 -10.32
CA ILE A 301 0.50 4.40 -9.05
C ILE A 301 1.20 5.53 -8.29
N ALA A 302 0.81 5.73 -7.03
CA ALA A 302 1.50 6.56 -6.06
C ALA A 302 1.96 5.68 -4.89
N VAL A 303 3.07 6.05 -4.25
CA VAL A 303 3.64 5.29 -3.14
C VAL A 303 4.05 6.20 -1.99
N GLY A 304 3.87 5.72 -0.76
CA GLY A 304 4.59 6.16 0.42
C GLY A 304 5.51 5.06 0.95
N GLU A 305 6.81 5.34 1.12
CA GLU A 305 7.76 4.47 1.83
C GLU A 305 7.89 4.97 3.27
N PHE A 306 7.51 4.15 4.25
CA PHE A 306 7.47 4.52 5.65
C PHE A 306 8.51 3.77 6.47
N THR A 307 9.12 4.48 7.42
CA THR A 307 10.07 3.96 8.40
C THR A 307 9.57 4.36 9.79
N ILE A 308 9.08 3.40 10.56
CA ILE A 308 8.42 3.60 11.86
C ILE A 308 9.31 3.01 12.96
N GLN A 309 9.74 3.85 13.91
CA GLN A 309 10.58 3.40 15.03
C GLN A 309 9.81 2.48 15.99
N PRO A 310 10.49 1.66 16.82
CA PRO A 310 9.82 0.83 17.82
C PRO A 310 8.86 1.63 18.71
N GLY A 311 7.63 1.14 18.86
CA GLY A 311 6.55 1.79 19.62
C GLY A 311 5.96 3.06 18.98
N ALA A 312 6.44 3.48 17.81
CA ALA A 312 5.86 4.55 17.02
C ALA A 312 4.75 4.01 16.10
N MET A 313 3.98 4.92 15.50
CA MET A 313 2.81 4.55 14.69
C MET A 313 2.57 5.53 13.54
N ARG A 314 2.21 5.01 12.37
CA ARG A 314 1.52 5.77 11.31
C ARG A 314 0.15 6.18 11.84
N GLU A 315 -0.06 7.48 12.01
CA GLU A 315 -1.19 8.01 12.77
C GLU A 315 -2.57 7.58 12.24
N LEU A 316 -3.61 7.70 13.08
CA LEU A 316 -4.99 7.46 12.66
C LEU A 316 -5.38 8.36 11.47
N HIS A 317 -5.70 7.73 10.35
CA HIS A 317 -6.01 8.40 9.10
C HIS A 317 -6.90 7.55 8.20
N TRP A 318 -7.27 8.11 7.05
CA TRP A 318 -7.87 7.36 5.93
C TRP A 318 -7.46 7.99 4.60
N HIS A 319 -7.59 7.20 3.55
CA HIS A 319 -7.45 7.65 2.16
C HIS A 319 -8.83 7.93 1.57
N PRO A 320 -9.12 9.14 1.04
CA PRO A 320 -10.49 9.52 0.71
C PRO A 320 -11.15 8.73 -0.41
N LEU A 321 -10.38 8.34 -1.44
CA LEU A 321 -10.91 7.82 -2.70
C LEU A 321 -10.32 6.48 -3.12
N GLU A 322 -9.13 6.15 -2.62
CA GLU A 322 -8.33 5.05 -3.16
C GLU A 322 -8.14 3.96 -2.11
N ASP A 323 -8.20 2.71 -2.58
CA ASP A 323 -7.78 1.57 -1.77
C ASP A 323 -6.27 1.65 -1.54
N GLU A 324 -5.83 1.29 -0.34
CA GLU A 324 -4.43 1.16 0.00
C GLU A 324 -4.01 -0.31 -0.13
N TRP A 325 -3.02 -0.58 -0.98
CA TRP A 325 -2.29 -1.83 -1.00
C TRP A 325 -0.97 -1.62 -0.28
N GLY A 326 -0.72 -2.41 0.77
CA GLY A 326 0.47 -2.29 1.60
C GLY A 326 1.42 -3.48 1.46
N TYR A 327 2.72 -3.25 1.64
CA TYR A 327 3.72 -4.33 1.71
C TYR A 327 4.72 -4.11 2.83
N ILE A 328 4.82 -5.06 3.76
CA ILE A 328 5.80 -5.01 4.85
C ILE A 328 7.15 -5.49 4.32
N ILE A 329 8.12 -4.57 4.25
CA ILE A 329 9.50 -4.86 3.84
C ILE A 329 10.26 -5.51 5.01
N SER A 330 10.14 -4.95 6.21
CA SER A 330 10.81 -5.45 7.42
C SER A 330 10.08 -5.02 8.70
N GLY A 331 10.31 -5.74 9.79
CA GLY A 331 9.69 -5.45 11.10
C GLY A 331 8.35 -6.15 11.29
N GLN A 332 7.63 -5.71 12.33
CA GLN A 332 6.33 -6.25 12.73
C GLN A 332 5.35 -5.09 12.94
N ALA A 333 4.16 -5.22 12.39
CA ALA A 333 3.12 -4.21 12.47
C ALA A 333 1.82 -4.82 13.00
N ARG A 334 0.97 -3.99 13.60
CA ARG A 334 -0.47 -4.26 13.65
C ARG A 334 -1.24 -3.14 12.98
N ILE A 335 -2.35 -3.49 12.34
CA ILE A 335 -3.26 -2.56 11.69
C ILE A 335 -4.67 -2.85 12.17
N THR A 336 -5.34 -1.85 12.75
CA THR A 336 -6.78 -1.90 12.96
C THR A 336 -7.47 -1.15 11.82
N ILE A 337 -8.48 -1.78 11.22
CA ILE A 337 -9.30 -1.21 10.16
C ILE A 337 -10.71 -0.98 10.71
N PHE A 338 -11.20 0.24 10.62
CA PHE A 338 -12.57 0.62 10.96
C PHE A 338 -13.45 0.67 9.70
N ALA A 339 -14.43 -0.24 9.63
CA ALA A 339 -15.30 -0.47 8.48
C ALA A 339 -16.75 0.02 8.68
N SER A 340 -16.94 1.25 9.18
CA SER A 340 -18.25 1.87 9.45
C SER A 340 -19.17 1.05 10.37
N SER A 341 -20.32 1.60 10.80
CA SER A 341 -21.35 0.85 11.54
C SER A 341 -20.81 0.02 12.73
N SER A 342 -19.92 0.62 13.52
CA SER A 342 -19.21 -0.02 14.64
C SER A 342 -18.33 -1.23 14.29
N THR A 343 -18.08 -1.50 13.02
CA THR A 343 -17.26 -2.64 12.59
C THR A 343 -15.78 -2.26 12.62
N ALA A 344 -14.95 -3.05 13.30
CA ALA A 344 -13.50 -2.90 13.31
C ALA A 344 -12.80 -4.25 13.48
N GLY A 345 -11.62 -4.40 12.87
CA GLY A 345 -10.80 -5.60 13.01
C GLY A 345 -9.31 -5.30 13.00
N THR A 346 -8.55 -6.01 13.83
CA THR A 346 -7.11 -5.83 14.04
C THR A 346 -6.32 -7.05 13.55
N PHE A 347 -5.26 -6.79 12.78
CA PHE A 347 -4.44 -7.82 12.15
C PHE A 347 -2.96 -7.51 12.31
N ASP A 348 -2.18 -8.56 12.54
CA ASP A 348 -0.72 -8.48 12.62
C ASP A 348 -0.10 -8.68 11.23
N PHE A 349 1.01 -8.00 10.97
CA PHE A 349 1.76 -8.11 9.71
C PHE A 349 3.26 -8.17 10.00
N GLN A 350 4.00 -8.86 9.14
CA GLN A 350 5.44 -8.97 9.19
C GLN A 350 6.03 -9.00 7.77
N ALA A 351 7.36 -8.98 7.66
CA ALA A 351 8.07 -8.98 6.39
C ALA A 351 7.50 -10.03 5.39
N GLY A 352 7.15 -9.58 4.18
CA GLY A 352 6.56 -10.40 3.13
C GLY A 352 5.02 -10.45 3.13
N ASP A 353 4.36 -9.83 4.10
CA ASP A 353 2.91 -9.70 4.15
C ASP A 353 2.41 -8.51 3.33
N ILE A 354 1.30 -8.73 2.64
CA ILE A 354 0.49 -7.72 1.96
C ILE A 354 -0.68 -7.31 2.86
N ALA A 355 -0.94 -6.00 2.92
CA ALA A 355 -2.15 -5.42 3.50
C ALA A 355 -3.06 -4.87 2.41
N TYR A 356 -4.38 -4.90 2.62
CA TYR A 356 -5.34 -4.17 1.77
C TYR A 356 -6.39 -3.50 2.61
N ILE A 357 -6.51 -2.18 2.44
CA ILE A 357 -7.45 -1.35 3.19
C ILE A 357 -8.34 -0.64 2.16
N PRO A 358 -9.64 -1.00 2.09
CA PRO A 358 -10.56 -0.33 1.19
C PRO A 358 -10.65 1.18 1.43
N ALA A 359 -10.93 1.91 0.36
CA ALA A 359 -11.05 3.36 0.37
C ALA A 359 -11.96 3.87 1.50
N ALA A 360 -11.57 5.00 2.08
CA ALA A 360 -12.24 5.70 3.17
C ALA A 360 -12.34 4.94 4.51
N LEU A 361 -11.81 3.72 4.63
CA LEU A 361 -11.76 3.02 5.92
C LEU A 361 -10.66 3.62 6.82
N GLY A 362 -11.06 3.98 8.03
CA GLY A 362 -10.14 4.56 9.01
C GLY A 362 -9.20 3.49 9.55
N HIS A 363 -7.90 3.81 9.65
CA HIS A 363 -6.91 2.85 10.12
C HIS A 363 -5.66 3.54 10.68
N TYR A 364 -4.77 2.73 11.25
CA TYR A 364 -3.43 3.11 11.68
C TYR A 364 -2.49 1.92 11.49
N VAL A 365 -1.18 2.18 11.40
CA VAL A 365 -0.14 1.14 11.32
C VAL A 365 0.84 1.32 12.45
N GLU A 366 0.84 0.42 13.42
CA GLU A 366 1.68 0.52 14.61
C GLU A 366 2.84 -0.46 14.56
N ASN A 367 4.04 0.00 14.91
CA ASN A 367 5.19 -0.88 15.08
C ASN A 367 5.13 -1.56 16.46
N ILE A 368 4.79 -2.85 16.45
CA ILE A 368 4.70 -3.71 17.64
C ILE A 368 6.00 -4.48 17.93
N GLY A 369 7.01 -4.33 17.06
CA GLY A 369 8.30 -4.98 17.19
C GLY A 369 9.33 -4.15 17.95
N ASN A 370 10.47 -4.79 18.24
CA ASN A 370 11.65 -4.14 18.82
C ASN A 370 12.61 -3.58 17.75
N GLU A 371 12.30 -3.80 16.47
CA GLU A 371 13.08 -3.33 15.33
C GLU A 371 12.31 -2.26 14.56
N THR A 372 12.99 -1.56 13.66
CA THR A 372 12.32 -0.59 12.79
C THR A 372 11.38 -1.30 11.81
N LEU A 373 10.12 -0.85 11.76
CA LEU A 373 9.16 -1.27 10.75
C LEU A 373 9.40 -0.44 9.48
N LYS A 374 9.56 -1.12 8.34
CA LYS A 374 9.62 -0.50 7.03
C LYS A 374 8.56 -1.11 6.13
N TYR A 375 7.73 -0.29 5.51
CA TYR A 375 6.65 -0.76 4.64
C TYR A 375 6.31 0.26 3.54
N LEU A 376 5.53 -0.19 2.57
CA LEU A 376 5.00 0.63 1.47
C LEU A 376 3.49 0.79 1.63
N GLU A 377 2.98 1.99 1.35
CA GLU A 377 1.56 2.28 1.07
C GLU A 377 1.47 2.59 -0.43
N VAL A 378 0.76 1.78 -1.21
CA VAL A 378 0.66 1.89 -2.68
C VAL A 378 -0.80 2.12 -3.07
N PHE A 379 -1.03 3.06 -3.97
CA PHE A 379 -2.37 3.49 -4.38
C PHE A 379 -2.50 3.41 -5.90
N ASN A 380 -3.65 2.97 -6.40
CA ASN A 380 -4.03 3.05 -7.81
C ASN A 380 -4.45 4.48 -8.19
N SER A 381 -3.54 5.45 -8.02
CA SER A 381 -3.80 6.87 -8.26
C SER A 381 -2.55 7.62 -8.69
N ALA A 382 -2.75 8.80 -9.25
CA ALA A 382 -1.67 9.71 -9.67
C ALA A 382 -1.07 10.50 -8.50
N LYS A 383 -1.75 10.54 -7.34
CA LYS A 383 -1.40 11.33 -6.16
C LYS A 383 -1.51 10.53 -4.88
N PHE A 384 -0.62 10.82 -3.93
CA PHE A 384 -0.73 10.33 -2.57
C PHE A 384 -1.54 11.34 -1.74
N GLU A 385 -2.69 10.92 -1.21
CA GLU A 385 -3.60 11.80 -0.46
C GLU A 385 -4.21 11.08 0.74
N ASP A 386 -4.13 11.69 1.92
CA ASP A 386 -4.73 11.18 3.15
C ASP A 386 -5.35 12.30 4.02
N VAL A 387 -6.27 11.91 4.90
CA VAL A 387 -6.84 12.79 5.92
C VAL A 387 -6.44 12.28 7.30
N SER A 388 -5.74 13.13 8.06
CA SER A 388 -5.32 12.84 9.42
C SER A 388 -6.45 13.14 10.40
N LEU A 389 -6.79 12.18 11.25
CA LEU A 389 -7.80 12.37 12.31
C LEU A 389 -7.40 13.51 13.25
N ARG A 390 -6.13 13.52 13.68
CA ARG A 390 -5.63 14.55 14.60
C ARG A 390 -5.73 15.94 13.99
N GLN A 391 -5.30 16.10 12.74
CA GLN A 391 -5.37 17.38 12.04
C GLN A 391 -6.82 17.83 11.80
N TRP A 392 -7.71 16.91 11.43
CA TRP A 392 -9.13 17.19 11.24
C TRP A 392 -9.77 17.74 12.52
N LEU A 393 -9.55 17.07 13.65
CA LEU A 393 -10.05 17.55 14.95
C LEU A 393 -9.43 18.89 15.34
N ALA A 394 -8.12 19.07 15.13
CA ALA A 394 -7.40 20.31 15.45
C ALA A 394 -7.86 21.54 14.64
N THR A 395 -8.49 21.33 13.48
CA THR A 395 -8.93 22.38 12.57
C THR A 395 -10.46 22.55 12.53
N THR A 396 -11.18 21.68 13.24
CA THR A 396 -12.63 21.79 13.46
C THR A 396 -12.93 22.77 14.60
N PRO A 397 -14.06 23.52 14.58
CA PRO A 397 -14.44 24.39 15.69
C PRO A 397 -14.37 23.65 17.05
N PRO A 398 -13.62 24.17 18.05
CA PRO A 398 -13.38 23.47 19.31
C PRO A 398 -14.65 22.98 20.01
N GLU A 399 -15.68 23.83 20.08
CA GLU A 399 -16.96 23.47 20.71
C GLU A 399 -17.64 22.27 20.05
N LEU A 400 -17.48 22.12 18.73
CA LEU A 400 -18.00 20.95 18.02
C LEU A 400 -17.25 19.69 18.42
N VAL A 401 -15.93 19.73 18.52
CA VAL A 401 -15.12 18.58 18.96
C VAL A 401 -15.44 18.19 20.41
N LYS A 402 -15.56 19.17 21.31
CA LYS A 402 -15.95 18.94 22.72
C LYS A 402 -17.32 18.29 22.83
N ALA A 403 -18.28 18.72 22.00
CA ALA A 403 -19.62 18.13 21.97
C ALA A 403 -19.61 16.65 21.54
N HIS A 404 -18.67 16.25 20.67
CA HIS A 404 -18.55 14.85 20.22
C HIS A 404 -17.78 13.97 21.22
N LEU A 405 -16.65 14.45 21.75
CA LEU A 405 -15.68 13.62 22.47
C LEU A 405 -15.68 13.82 23.98
N GLY A 406 -16.43 14.80 24.49
CA GLY A 406 -16.43 15.16 25.92
C GLY A 406 -15.11 15.72 26.43
N TRP A 407 -14.18 16.06 25.53
CA TRP A 407 -12.86 16.60 25.88
C TRP A 407 -12.96 17.99 26.50
N ASN A 408 -12.05 18.29 27.42
CA ASN A 408 -11.93 19.61 28.04
C ASN A 408 -10.97 20.51 27.24
N ASP A 409 -10.91 21.80 27.60
CA ASP A 409 -10.07 22.80 26.93
C ASP A 409 -8.58 22.43 26.93
N SER A 410 -8.10 21.81 28.02
CA SER A 410 -6.70 21.41 28.14
C SER A 410 -6.33 20.26 27.20
N THR A 411 -7.27 19.35 26.90
CA THR A 411 -7.09 18.28 25.91
C THR A 411 -7.15 18.86 24.50
N ILE A 412 -8.11 19.73 24.21
CA ILE A 412 -8.23 20.39 22.89
C ILE A 412 -6.98 21.20 22.56
N ALA A 413 -6.40 21.90 23.54
CA ALA A 413 -5.19 22.70 23.36
C ALA A 413 -3.95 21.89 22.95
N GLN A 414 -3.95 20.56 23.13
CA GLN A 414 -2.85 19.67 22.75
C GLN A 414 -2.95 19.16 21.30
N LEU A 415 -4.05 19.46 20.60
CA LEU A 415 -4.23 19.08 19.21
C LEU A 415 -3.37 19.98 18.29
N GLY A 416 -2.34 19.38 17.68
CA GLY A 416 -1.52 20.04 16.69
C GLY A 416 -2.25 20.17 15.36
N LYS A 417 -2.21 21.37 14.75
CA LYS A 417 -2.83 21.64 13.42
C LYS A 417 -2.00 21.11 12.24
N THR A 418 -0.75 20.76 12.48
CA THR A 418 0.14 20.18 11.47
C THR A 418 0.04 18.67 11.53
N LYS A 419 -0.22 18.05 10.38
CA LYS A 419 -0.22 16.60 10.20
C LYS A 419 1.14 16.03 10.63
N GLN A 420 1.15 15.04 11.52
CA GLN A 420 2.39 14.44 11.99
C GLN A 420 2.79 13.24 11.15
N VAL A 421 1.83 12.57 10.50
CA VAL A 421 2.00 11.37 9.67
C VAL A 421 2.47 10.15 10.48
N ILE A 422 3.60 10.26 11.17
CA ILE A 422 4.14 9.25 12.08
C ILE A 422 4.29 9.86 13.47
N VAL A 423 3.55 9.33 14.44
CA VAL A 423 3.60 9.76 15.85
C VAL A 423 4.62 8.94 16.63
N ALA A 424 5.29 9.59 17.58
CA ALA A 424 6.22 8.94 18.51
C ALA A 424 5.46 8.09 19.56
N PRO A 425 6.14 7.14 20.23
CA PRO A 425 5.53 6.42 21.36
C PRO A 425 4.99 7.40 22.40
N TYR A 426 3.83 7.08 22.97
CA TYR A 426 3.31 7.83 24.10
C TYR A 426 4.14 7.53 25.35
N THR A 427 4.84 8.55 25.86
CA THR A 427 5.51 8.50 27.16
C THR A 427 4.68 9.35 28.13
N PRO A 428 4.06 8.75 29.16
CA PRO A 428 3.20 9.45 30.12
C PRO A 428 3.88 10.60 30.87
#